data_AF-A0A972DGN3-F1
#
_entry.id   AF-A0A972DGN3-F1
#
_cell.length_a   1.000
_cell.length_b   1.000
_cell.length_c   1.000
_cell.angle_alpha   90.00
_cell.angle_beta   90.00
_cell.angle_gamma   90.00
#
_symmetry.space_group_name_H-M   'P 1'
#
loop_
_entity.id
_entity.type
_entity.pdbx_description
1 polymer ?
#
loop_
_entity_poly.entity_id
_entity_poly.type
_entity_poly.pdbx_seq_one_letter_code
_entity_poly.pdbx_strand_id
1 'polypeptide(L)'
;MVGNKKKTSIGTVFILVFLLILVVMAFLYLLYSKHPLSNFKWSITTGDYAKAIRVYNEELNDPEDLLEAYEFLSSKVDEIVNNYINDNISYTTVFLALKSIEDMYILTGDEIENARAAVEELNESRIAFSSGELFFQEGLYEKAISEYKKVILKDLNYGQTQKRIAESMALYKEAVLKQAAELHTAEEFIQERALLVNALEILTNDVDVSAALKASEQAIVNQKRDELVISAKKKADEKRYMEAIYLLESGLSEFNNDPEFIKLILHYKELHKETRIAEADRLVSENRYQDALDIVSGINKEINEEQDYTKKIEEIYVK
;
A
#
# COMPACT_ATOMS: atom_id res chain seq x y z
N MET A 1 21.48 -13.37 -108.21
CA MET A 1 21.92 -13.20 -106.81
C MET A 1 20.68 -13.08 -105.93
N VAL A 2 20.44 -14.09 -105.12
CA VAL A 2 19.22 -14.24 -104.30
C VAL A 2 19.38 -13.43 -103.01
N GLY A 3 18.60 -12.35 -102.87
CA GLY A 3 18.47 -11.61 -101.61
C GLY A 3 17.33 -12.18 -100.78
N ASN A 4 17.62 -13.12 -99.89
CA ASN A 4 16.64 -13.80 -99.06
C ASN A 4 16.20 -12.89 -97.89
N LYS A 5 15.09 -12.14 -98.03
CA LYS A 5 14.50 -11.39 -96.90
C LYS A 5 13.74 -12.36 -96.00
N LYS A 6 14.33 -12.73 -94.85
CA LYS A 6 13.66 -13.49 -93.79
C LYS A 6 12.44 -12.70 -93.28
N LYS A 7 11.22 -13.19 -93.55
CA LYS A 7 10.01 -12.77 -92.83
C LYS A 7 10.08 -13.35 -91.41
N THR A 8 10.40 -12.52 -90.43
CA THR A 8 10.21 -12.85 -89.02
C THR A 8 8.70 -12.98 -88.76
N SER A 9 8.25 -14.14 -88.29
CA SER A 9 6.83 -14.36 -87.97
C SER A 9 6.47 -13.53 -86.74
N ILE A 10 5.27 -12.93 -86.72
CA ILE A 10 4.78 -12.09 -85.62
C ILE A 10 4.93 -12.80 -84.25
N GLY A 11 4.78 -14.13 -84.20
CA GLY A 11 4.99 -14.93 -82.99
C GLY A 11 6.44 -14.95 -82.46
N THR A 12 7.45 -14.88 -83.33
CA THR A 12 8.87 -14.81 -82.89
C THR A 12 9.22 -13.43 -82.33
N VAL A 13 8.56 -12.37 -82.82
CA VAL A 13 8.71 -11.01 -82.26
C VAL A 13 8.09 -10.91 -80.86
N PHE A 14 6.90 -11.48 -80.64
CA PHE A 14 6.26 -11.47 -79.31
C PHE A 14 7.05 -12.22 -78.23
N ILE A 15 7.63 -13.37 -78.58
CA ILE A 15 8.46 -14.15 -77.64
C ILE A 15 9.72 -13.38 -77.24
N LEU A 16 10.36 -12.68 -78.18
CA LEU A 16 11.55 -11.87 -77.91
C LEU A 16 11.24 -10.65 -77.04
N VAL A 17 10.09 -10.00 -77.23
CA VAL A 17 9.65 -8.86 -76.40
C VAL A 17 9.33 -9.33 -74.98
N PHE A 18 8.67 -10.48 -74.81
CA PHE A 18 8.39 -11.03 -73.48
C PHE A 18 9.66 -11.43 -72.71
N LEU A 19 10.62 -12.07 -73.39
CA LEU A 19 11.94 -12.37 -72.82
C LEU A 19 12.70 -11.09 -72.43
N LEU A 20 12.62 -10.04 -73.26
CA LEU A 20 13.21 -8.74 -72.93
C LEU A 20 12.58 -8.13 -71.68
N ILE A 21 11.25 -8.20 -71.53
CA ILE A 21 10.55 -7.70 -70.34
C ILE A 21 10.96 -8.49 -69.10
N LEU A 22 11.08 -9.83 -69.19
CA LEU A 22 11.58 -10.65 -68.08
C LEU A 22 13.03 -10.32 -67.71
N VAL A 23 13.88 -10.06 -68.70
CA VAL A 23 15.27 -9.63 -68.47
C VAL A 23 15.32 -8.23 -67.86
N VAL A 24 14.46 -7.30 -68.30
CA VAL A 24 14.35 -5.97 -67.71
C VAL A 24 13.80 -6.04 -66.29
N MET A 25 12.80 -6.87 -66.01
CA MET A 25 12.29 -7.08 -64.64
C MET A 25 13.33 -7.76 -63.74
N ALA A 26 14.06 -8.75 -64.24
CA ALA A 26 15.17 -9.38 -63.51
C ALA A 26 16.33 -8.40 -63.29
N PHE A 27 16.62 -7.53 -64.26
CA PHE A 27 17.63 -6.49 -64.15
C PHE A 27 17.20 -5.37 -63.19
N LEU A 28 15.93 -4.94 -63.23
CA LEU A 28 15.36 -4.00 -62.26
C LEU A 28 15.31 -4.60 -60.85
N TYR A 29 14.98 -5.88 -60.71
CA TYR A 29 15.08 -6.61 -59.44
C TYR A 29 16.53 -6.69 -58.94
N LEU A 30 17.50 -6.95 -59.83
CA LEU A 30 18.92 -6.95 -59.49
C LEU A 30 19.44 -5.56 -59.14
N LEU A 31 18.98 -4.50 -59.81
CA LEU A 31 19.31 -3.10 -59.48
C LEU A 31 18.68 -2.68 -58.16
N TYR A 32 17.42 -3.04 -57.91
CA TYR A 32 16.71 -2.79 -56.66
C TYR A 32 17.36 -3.54 -55.49
N SER A 33 17.73 -4.82 -55.67
CA SER A 33 18.47 -5.60 -54.66
C SER A 33 19.91 -5.11 -54.43
N LYS A 34 20.46 -4.32 -55.34
CA LYS A 34 21.76 -3.66 -55.20
C LYS A 34 21.66 -2.23 -54.70
N HIS A 35 20.43 -1.73 -54.48
CA HIS A 35 20.23 -0.38 -54.00
C HIS A 35 20.67 -0.30 -52.52
N PRO A 36 21.54 0.66 -52.15
CA PRO A 36 22.01 0.81 -50.77
C PRO A 36 20.86 0.85 -49.74
N LEU A 37 19.76 1.54 -50.04
CA LEU A 37 18.60 1.60 -49.16
C LEU A 37 17.97 0.21 -48.89
N SER A 38 17.86 -0.64 -49.92
CA SER A 38 17.32 -1.99 -49.75
C SER A 38 18.26 -2.87 -48.91
N ASN A 39 19.57 -2.72 -49.10
CA ASN A 39 20.57 -3.40 -48.28
C ASN A 39 20.51 -2.96 -46.81
N PHE A 40 20.35 -1.65 -46.56
CA PHE A 40 20.18 -1.09 -45.23
C PHE A 40 18.95 -1.68 -44.54
N LYS A 41 17.77 -1.61 -45.16
CA LYS A 41 16.51 -2.14 -44.61
C LYS A 41 16.58 -3.64 -44.31
N TRP A 42 17.20 -4.41 -45.21
CA TRP A 42 17.40 -5.85 -45.00
C TRP A 42 18.32 -6.14 -43.81
N SER A 43 19.42 -5.39 -43.69
CA SER A 43 20.38 -5.55 -42.59
C SER A 43 19.74 -5.24 -41.23
N ILE A 44 18.92 -4.19 -41.13
CA ILE A 44 18.13 -3.90 -39.94
C ILE A 44 17.14 -5.04 -39.63
N THR A 45 16.42 -5.52 -40.64
CA THR A 45 15.41 -6.58 -40.46
C THR A 45 16.02 -7.91 -39.99
N THR A 46 17.25 -8.19 -40.42
CA THR A 46 17.97 -9.43 -40.06
C THR A 46 18.85 -9.30 -38.81
N GLY A 47 18.90 -8.11 -38.19
CA GLY A 47 19.69 -7.84 -36.98
C GLY A 47 21.19 -7.65 -37.24
N ASP A 48 21.61 -7.49 -38.49
CA ASP A 48 23.00 -7.18 -38.87
C ASP A 48 23.23 -5.65 -38.82
N TYR A 49 23.17 -5.09 -37.61
CA TYR A 49 23.30 -3.64 -37.37
C TYR A 49 24.67 -3.10 -37.80
N ALA A 50 25.73 -3.89 -37.67
CA ALA A 50 27.07 -3.49 -38.12
C ALA A 50 27.11 -3.28 -39.64
N LYS A 51 26.49 -4.18 -40.42
CA LYS A 51 26.34 -3.99 -41.86
C LYS A 51 25.42 -2.82 -42.18
N ALA A 52 24.32 -2.63 -41.44
CA ALA A 52 23.42 -1.50 -41.65
C ALA A 52 24.15 -0.15 -41.47
N ILE A 53 24.95 0.00 -40.42
CA ILE A 53 25.78 1.20 -40.16
C ILE A 53 26.74 1.45 -41.33
N ARG A 54 27.43 0.40 -41.81
CA ARG A 54 28.35 0.54 -42.96
C ARG A 54 27.62 1.01 -44.21
N VAL A 55 26.49 0.36 -44.56
CA VAL A 55 25.70 0.73 -45.75
C VAL A 55 25.19 2.17 -45.63
N TYR A 56 24.75 2.59 -44.45
CA TYR A 56 24.28 3.96 -44.23
C TYR A 56 25.39 5.00 -44.39
N ASN A 57 26.57 4.78 -43.80
CA ASN A 57 27.65 5.76 -43.81
C ASN A 57 28.46 5.80 -45.11
N GLU A 58 28.58 4.66 -45.81
CA GLU A 58 29.49 4.53 -46.97
C GLU A 58 28.75 4.44 -48.31
N GLU A 59 27.52 3.95 -48.33
CA GLU A 59 26.80 3.63 -49.57
C GLU A 59 25.58 4.53 -49.83
N LEU A 60 24.89 5.02 -48.79
CA LEU A 60 23.75 5.95 -48.91
C LEU A 60 24.22 7.40 -49.07
N ASN A 61 23.84 8.03 -50.19
CA ASN A 61 24.24 9.41 -50.53
C ASN A 61 23.09 10.30 -51.01
N ASP A 62 21.94 9.70 -51.35
CA ASP A 62 20.77 10.43 -51.83
C ASP A 62 19.92 10.95 -50.65
N PRO A 63 19.52 12.24 -50.63
CA PRO A 63 18.73 12.80 -49.54
C PRO A 63 17.36 12.15 -49.33
N GLU A 64 16.70 11.69 -50.39
CA GLU A 64 15.40 11.00 -50.28
C GLU A 64 15.62 9.61 -49.65
N ASP A 65 16.67 8.90 -50.06
CA ASP A 65 17.01 7.61 -49.45
C ASP A 65 17.40 7.72 -47.97
N LEU A 66 18.12 8.78 -47.60
CA LEU A 66 18.49 9.04 -46.20
C LEU A 66 17.26 9.30 -45.33
N LEU A 67 16.29 10.06 -45.85
CA LEU A 67 15.01 10.27 -45.17
C LEU A 67 14.22 8.95 -45.05
N GLU A 68 14.16 8.16 -46.13
CA GLU A 68 13.44 6.88 -46.12
C GLU A 68 14.12 5.85 -45.18
N ALA A 69 15.45 5.89 -45.05
CA ALA A 69 16.19 5.08 -44.08
C ALA A 69 15.86 5.49 -42.63
N TYR A 70 15.78 6.79 -42.35
CA TYR A 70 15.35 7.32 -41.05
C TYR A 70 13.93 6.88 -40.71
N GLU A 71 12.96 7.09 -41.61
CA GLU A 71 11.55 6.73 -41.39
C GLU A 71 11.39 5.22 -41.17
N PHE A 72 12.13 4.40 -41.93
CA PHE A 72 12.14 2.96 -41.75
C PHE A 72 12.68 2.55 -40.38
N LEU A 73 13.78 3.17 -39.93
CA LEU A 73 14.38 2.88 -38.63
C LEU A 73 13.45 3.32 -37.48
N SER A 74 12.79 4.48 -37.60
CA SER A 74 11.76 4.94 -36.66
C SER A 74 10.60 3.94 -36.58
N SER A 75 10.08 3.50 -37.73
CA SER A 75 9.04 2.47 -37.76
C SER A 75 9.50 1.15 -37.16
N LYS A 76 10.79 0.81 -37.26
CA LYS A 76 11.35 -0.40 -36.65
C LYS A 76 11.40 -0.31 -35.13
N VAL A 77 11.71 0.87 -34.58
CA VAL A 77 11.63 1.13 -33.14
C VAL A 77 10.22 0.89 -32.64
N ASP A 78 9.21 1.44 -33.31
CA ASP A 78 7.80 1.23 -32.96
C ASP A 78 7.41 -0.26 -33.03
N GLU A 79 7.85 -0.98 -34.06
CA GLU A 79 7.61 -2.43 -34.20
C GLU A 79 8.22 -3.22 -33.03
N ILE A 80 9.46 -2.91 -32.66
CA ILE A 80 10.17 -3.56 -31.54
C ILE A 80 9.42 -3.32 -30.23
N VAL A 81 9.05 -2.07 -29.94
CA VAL A 81 8.29 -1.70 -28.74
C VAL A 81 6.93 -2.41 -28.72
N ASN A 82 6.21 -2.42 -29.85
CA ASN A 82 4.92 -3.11 -29.93
C ASN A 82 5.05 -4.63 -29.73
N ASN A 83 6.11 -5.25 -30.24
CA ASN A 83 6.37 -6.67 -29.98
C ASN A 83 6.61 -6.94 -28.49
N TYR A 84 7.28 -6.02 -27.78
CA TYR A 84 7.43 -6.13 -26.33
C TYR A 84 6.09 -5.98 -25.61
N ILE A 85 5.30 -4.96 -25.96
CA ILE A 85 3.98 -4.69 -25.38
C ILE A 85 3.08 -5.91 -25.51
N ASN A 86 3.10 -6.57 -26.67
CA ASN A 86 2.33 -7.78 -26.95
C ASN A 86 2.95 -9.08 -26.40
N ASP A 87 4.01 -8.99 -25.60
CA ASP A 87 4.70 -10.13 -24.98
C ASP A 87 5.31 -11.13 -25.97
N ASN A 88 5.61 -10.67 -27.19
CA ASN A 88 6.21 -11.51 -28.23
C ASN A 88 7.73 -11.67 -28.07
N ILE A 89 8.39 -10.74 -27.37
CA ILE A 89 9.84 -10.70 -27.17
C ILE A 89 10.20 -10.29 -25.74
N SER A 90 11.36 -10.74 -25.27
CA SER A 90 11.83 -10.45 -23.91
C SER A 90 12.33 -9.01 -23.74
N TYR A 91 12.35 -8.51 -22.50
CA TYR A 91 12.96 -7.22 -22.15
C TYR A 91 14.41 -7.12 -22.63
N THR A 92 15.22 -8.16 -22.41
CA THR A 92 16.61 -8.21 -22.87
C THR A 92 16.73 -8.08 -24.39
N THR A 93 15.83 -8.74 -25.13
CA THR A 93 15.81 -8.66 -26.60
C THR A 93 15.56 -7.23 -27.08
N VAL A 94 14.58 -6.55 -26.47
CA VAL A 94 14.20 -5.17 -26.82
C VAL A 94 15.30 -4.19 -26.45
N PHE A 95 15.85 -4.31 -25.24
CA PHE A 95 16.93 -3.47 -24.76
C PHE A 95 18.15 -3.52 -25.69
N LEU A 96 18.57 -4.72 -26.10
CA LEU A 96 19.69 -4.89 -27.04
C LEU A 96 19.38 -4.33 -28.44
N ALA A 97 18.15 -4.50 -28.92
CA ALA A 97 17.74 -3.96 -30.22
C ALA A 97 17.72 -2.43 -30.22
N LEU A 98 17.09 -1.80 -29.23
CA LEU A 98 17.06 -0.34 -29.10
C LEU A 98 18.47 0.25 -28.92
N LYS A 99 19.32 -0.41 -28.12
CA LYS A 99 20.73 -0.02 -28.00
C LYS A 99 21.48 -0.09 -29.32
N SER A 100 21.28 -1.16 -30.09
CA SER A 100 21.95 -1.32 -31.38
C SER A 100 21.52 -0.25 -32.39
N ILE A 101 20.25 0.18 -32.33
CA ILE A 101 19.72 1.27 -33.16
C ILE A 101 20.28 2.64 -32.70
N GLU A 102 20.36 2.88 -31.40
CA GLU A 102 20.95 4.09 -30.82
C GLU A 102 22.41 4.27 -31.25
N ASP A 103 23.19 3.20 -31.19
CA ASP A 103 24.62 3.18 -31.56
C ASP A 103 24.85 3.48 -33.07
N MET A 104 23.78 3.55 -33.88
CA MET A 104 23.86 3.97 -35.29
C MET A 104 23.92 5.48 -35.46
N TYR A 105 23.47 6.27 -34.47
CA TYR A 105 23.41 7.74 -34.53
C TYR A 105 22.60 8.31 -35.71
N ILE A 106 21.55 7.59 -36.14
CA ILE A 106 20.65 8.00 -37.24
C ILE A 106 19.38 8.67 -36.70
N LEU A 107 18.74 8.05 -35.71
CA LEU A 107 17.55 8.59 -35.05
C LEU A 107 17.92 9.66 -34.02
N THR A 108 16.94 10.50 -33.68
CA THR A 108 17.12 11.49 -32.62
C THR A 108 17.23 10.82 -31.25
N GLY A 109 17.93 11.47 -30.31
CA GLY A 109 18.04 10.98 -28.93
C GLY A 109 16.67 10.79 -28.28
N ASP A 110 15.77 11.75 -28.48
CA ASP A 110 14.44 11.78 -27.86
C ASP A 110 13.58 10.57 -28.28
N GLU A 111 13.59 10.15 -29.54
CA GLU A 111 12.79 9.00 -30.01
C GLU A 111 13.20 7.69 -29.32
N ILE A 112 14.51 7.44 -29.24
CA ILE A 112 15.04 6.25 -28.59
C ILE A 112 14.86 6.31 -27.08
N GLU A 113 15.08 7.47 -26.46
CA GLU A 113 14.87 7.67 -25.03
C GLU A 113 13.41 7.40 -24.65
N ASN A 114 12.45 7.94 -25.42
CA ASN A 114 11.03 7.70 -25.20
C ASN A 114 10.67 6.21 -25.36
N ALA A 115 11.22 5.54 -26.38
CA ALA A 115 11.00 4.10 -26.59
C ALA A 115 11.55 3.26 -25.42
N ARG A 116 12.76 3.58 -24.93
CA ARG A 116 13.38 2.93 -23.77
C ARG A 116 12.55 3.13 -22.51
N ALA A 117 12.15 4.38 -22.24
CA ALA A 117 11.34 4.71 -21.07
C ALA A 117 10.01 3.94 -21.05
N ALA A 118 9.33 3.84 -22.20
CA ALA A 118 8.08 3.08 -22.31
C ALA A 118 8.28 1.57 -22.06
N VAL A 119 9.39 1.00 -22.55
CA VAL A 119 9.74 -0.42 -22.33
C VAL A 119 10.11 -0.67 -20.87
N GLU A 120 10.88 0.23 -20.25
CA GLU A 120 11.29 0.13 -18.86
C GLU A 120 10.09 0.23 -17.90
N GLU A 121 9.22 1.22 -18.11
CA GLU A 121 7.97 1.39 -17.35
C GLU A 121 7.10 0.12 -17.40
N LEU A 122 6.92 -0.46 -18.59
CA LEU A 122 6.16 -1.70 -18.75
C LEU A 122 6.86 -2.91 -18.13
N ASN A 123 8.20 -2.96 -18.18
CA ASN A 123 8.96 -4.04 -17.55
C ASN A 123 8.83 -4.02 -16.03
N GLU A 124 8.93 -2.83 -15.41
CA GLU A 124 8.70 -2.65 -13.98
C GLU A 124 7.28 -3.08 -13.58
N SER A 125 6.28 -2.73 -14.39
CA SER A 125 4.89 -3.18 -14.20
C SER A 125 4.77 -4.72 -14.20
N ARG A 126 5.41 -5.40 -15.15
CA ARG A 126 5.38 -6.88 -15.24
C ARG A 126 6.09 -7.56 -14.08
N ILE A 127 7.19 -6.98 -13.62
CA ILE A 127 7.89 -7.43 -12.40
C ILE A 127 6.97 -7.27 -11.20
N ALA A 128 6.34 -6.11 -11.04
CA ALA A 128 5.41 -5.85 -9.94
C ALA A 128 4.23 -6.83 -9.93
N PHE A 129 3.65 -7.14 -11.09
CA PHE A 129 2.63 -8.18 -11.19
C PHE A 129 3.13 -9.54 -10.70
N SER A 130 4.32 -9.96 -11.16
CA SER A 130 4.92 -11.25 -10.78
C SER A 130 5.24 -11.31 -9.27
N SER A 131 5.77 -10.23 -8.70
CA SER A 131 6.01 -10.11 -7.26
C SER A 131 4.70 -10.11 -6.46
N GLY A 132 3.65 -9.46 -6.97
CA GLY A 132 2.32 -9.50 -6.39
C GLY A 132 1.76 -10.92 -6.31
N GLU A 133 1.87 -11.71 -7.39
CA GLU A 133 1.42 -13.11 -7.40
C GLU A 133 2.20 -13.97 -6.40
N LEU A 134 3.51 -13.75 -6.25
CA LEU A 134 4.32 -14.44 -5.25
C LEU A 134 3.84 -14.12 -3.82
N PHE A 135 3.70 -12.84 -3.49
CA PHE A 135 3.21 -12.43 -2.16
C PHE A 135 1.79 -12.92 -1.89
N PHE A 136 0.94 -12.94 -2.91
CA PHE A 136 -0.41 -13.49 -2.79
C PHE A 136 -0.40 -14.97 -2.42
N GLN A 137 0.43 -15.78 -3.08
CA GLN A 137 0.58 -17.21 -2.79
C GLN A 137 1.15 -17.47 -1.39
N GLU A 138 2.02 -16.58 -0.90
CA GLU A 138 2.58 -16.64 0.46
C GLU A 138 1.60 -16.13 1.54
N GLY A 139 0.41 -15.66 1.17
CA GLY A 139 -0.57 -15.07 2.10
C GLY A 139 -0.17 -13.68 2.61
N LEU A 140 0.85 -13.05 2.03
CA LEU A 140 1.34 -11.72 2.36
C LEU A 140 0.52 -10.65 1.63
N TYR A 141 -0.79 -10.62 1.87
CA TYR A 141 -1.76 -9.85 1.07
C TYR A 141 -1.49 -8.34 1.04
N GLU A 142 -1.01 -7.74 2.13
CA GLU A 142 -0.60 -6.33 2.16
C GLU A 142 0.50 -6.03 1.13
N LYS A 143 1.55 -6.87 1.09
CA LYS A 143 2.64 -6.74 0.13
C LYS A 143 2.16 -6.99 -1.29
N ALA A 144 1.29 -7.97 -1.47
CA ALA A 144 0.66 -8.25 -2.77
C ALA A 144 -0.10 -7.03 -3.29
N ILE A 145 -0.95 -6.40 -2.47
CA ILE A 145 -1.68 -5.18 -2.83
C ILE A 145 -0.72 -4.05 -3.21
N SER A 146 0.37 -3.86 -2.45
CA SER A 146 1.36 -2.82 -2.72
C SER A 146 2.04 -3.01 -4.09
N GLU A 147 2.45 -4.23 -4.42
CA GLU A 147 3.04 -4.53 -5.73
C GLU A 147 2.02 -4.41 -6.86
N TYR A 148 0.81 -4.95 -6.69
CA TYR A 148 -0.24 -4.84 -7.70
C TYR A 148 -0.62 -3.40 -8.03
N LYS A 149 -0.56 -2.47 -7.07
CA LYS A 149 -0.83 -1.04 -7.31
C LYS A 149 0.19 -0.38 -8.25
N LYS A 150 1.36 -0.99 -8.46
CA LYS A 150 2.40 -0.48 -9.38
C LYS A 150 2.14 -0.92 -10.83
N VAL A 151 1.26 -1.89 -11.06
CA VAL A 151 0.96 -2.38 -12.42
C VAL A 151 0.20 -1.30 -13.18
N ILE A 152 0.72 -0.92 -14.34
CA ILE A 152 0.18 0.18 -15.15
C ILE A 152 -0.93 -0.31 -16.09
N LEU A 153 -1.81 0.61 -16.50
CA LEU A 153 -2.95 0.30 -17.38
C LEU A 153 -2.56 -0.35 -18.72
N LYS A 154 -1.38 -0.03 -19.25
CA LYS A 154 -0.87 -0.57 -20.52
C LYS A 154 -0.43 -2.03 -20.42
N ASP A 155 -0.23 -2.55 -19.20
CA ASP A 155 0.15 -3.93 -18.99
C ASP A 155 -1.03 -4.87 -19.31
N LEU A 156 -0.78 -5.92 -20.08
CA LEU A 156 -1.78 -6.94 -20.41
C LEU A 156 -2.35 -7.60 -19.15
N ASN A 157 -1.58 -7.61 -18.05
CA ASN A 157 -2.00 -8.16 -16.77
C ASN A 157 -2.91 -7.22 -15.97
N TYR A 158 -3.05 -5.94 -16.33
CA TYR A 158 -3.75 -4.94 -15.52
C TYR A 158 -5.17 -5.37 -15.11
N GLY A 159 -5.94 -5.95 -16.06
CA GLY A 159 -7.30 -6.43 -15.77
C GLY A 159 -7.33 -7.58 -14.75
N GLN A 160 -6.34 -8.47 -14.78
CA GLN A 160 -6.18 -9.51 -13.76
C GLN A 160 -5.70 -8.90 -12.44
N THR A 161 -4.78 -7.94 -12.49
CA THR A 161 -4.28 -7.23 -11.32
C THR A 161 -5.41 -6.58 -10.51
N GLN A 162 -6.37 -5.91 -11.15
CA GLN A 162 -7.49 -5.31 -10.44
C GLN A 162 -8.34 -6.35 -9.68
N LYS A 163 -8.53 -7.54 -10.25
CA LYS A 163 -9.22 -8.64 -9.57
C LYS A 163 -8.40 -9.14 -8.37
N ARG A 164 -7.09 -9.25 -8.54
CA ARG A 164 -6.17 -9.67 -7.47
C ARG A 164 -6.08 -8.67 -6.33
N ILE A 165 -6.14 -7.37 -6.61
CA ILE A 165 -6.24 -6.34 -5.56
C ILE A 165 -7.51 -6.57 -4.74
N ALA A 166 -8.67 -6.72 -5.38
CA ALA A 166 -9.93 -6.94 -4.68
C ALA A 166 -9.93 -8.24 -3.85
N GLU A 167 -9.40 -9.33 -4.41
CA GLU A 167 -9.26 -10.62 -3.72
C GLU A 167 -8.30 -10.52 -2.53
N SER A 168 -7.15 -9.87 -2.71
CA SER A 168 -6.15 -9.65 -1.65
C SER A 168 -6.73 -8.80 -0.52
N MET A 169 -7.50 -7.75 -0.83
CA MET A 169 -8.16 -6.92 0.17
C MET A 169 -9.17 -7.72 1.00
N ALA A 170 -9.96 -8.58 0.35
CA ALA A 170 -10.92 -9.44 1.05
C ALA A 170 -10.22 -10.43 2.00
N LEU A 171 -9.17 -11.10 1.53
CA LEU A 171 -8.40 -12.06 2.34
C LEU A 171 -7.61 -11.38 3.46
N TYR A 172 -7.04 -10.20 3.19
CA TYR A 172 -6.38 -9.38 4.20
C TYR A 172 -7.36 -8.97 5.31
N LYS A 173 -8.56 -8.51 4.94
CA LYS A 173 -9.62 -8.18 5.89
C LYS A 173 -9.98 -9.36 6.79
N GLU A 174 -10.18 -10.54 6.22
CA GLU A 174 -10.49 -11.75 6.99
C GLU A 174 -9.39 -12.06 8.01
N ALA A 175 -8.13 -12.01 7.58
CA ALA A 175 -6.98 -12.25 8.46
C ALA A 175 -6.89 -11.22 9.60
N VAL A 176 -7.06 -9.93 9.28
CA VAL A 176 -7.04 -8.84 10.26
C VAL A 176 -8.16 -9.00 11.29
N LEU A 177 -9.39 -9.24 10.85
CA LEU A 177 -10.53 -9.37 11.76
C LEU A 177 -10.41 -10.61 12.65
N LYS A 178 -9.88 -11.71 12.12
CA LYS A 178 -9.58 -12.90 12.91
C LYS A 178 -8.56 -12.61 14.00
N GLN A 179 -7.42 -11.98 13.64
CA GLN A 179 -6.38 -11.64 14.60
C GLN A 179 -6.85 -10.60 15.63
N ALA A 180 -7.67 -9.63 15.20
CA ALA A 180 -8.29 -8.67 16.11
C ALA A 180 -9.18 -9.37 17.14
N ALA A 181 -10.00 -10.35 16.73
CA ALA A 181 -10.83 -11.13 17.64
C ALA A 181 -10.01 -11.97 18.64
N GLU A 182 -8.86 -12.51 18.20
CA GLU A 182 -7.92 -13.22 19.07
C GLU A 182 -7.32 -12.29 20.14
N LEU A 183 -6.85 -11.10 19.73
CA LEU A 183 -6.34 -10.06 20.63
C LEU A 183 -7.41 -9.55 21.59
N HIS A 184 -8.64 -9.38 21.11
CA HIS A 184 -9.78 -8.97 21.92
C HIS A 184 -10.08 -9.99 23.02
N THR A 185 -10.05 -11.28 22.70
CA THR A 185 -10.26 -12.38 23.66
C THR A 185 -9.14 -12.44 24.69
N ALA A 186 -7.91 -12.06 24.30
CA ALA A 186 -6.76 -11.96 25.20
C ALA A 186 -6.74 -10.65 26.01
N GLU A 187 -7.74 -9.78 25.87
CA GLU A 187 -7.79 -8.43 26.47
C GLU A 187 -6.59 -7.53 26.08
N GLU A 188 -5.95 -7.81 24.93
CA GLU A 188 -4.82 -7.07 24.39
C GLU A 188 -5.27 -5.88 23.51
N PHE A 189 -6.20 -5.07 24.02
CA PHE A 189 -6.93 -4.07 23.22
C PHE A 189 -6.03 -2.99 22.61
N ILE A 190 -4.90 -2.63 23.23
CA ILE A 190 -3.95 -1.68 22.66
C ILE A 190 -3.31 -2.23 21.37
N GLN A 191 -2.98 -3.52 21.35
CA GLN A 191 -2.42 -4.19 20.17
C GLN A 191 -3.50 -4.41 19.12
N GLU A 192 -4.72 -4.79 19.53
CA GLU A 192 -5.88 -4.90 18.64
C GLU A 192 -6.14 -3.58 17.91
N ARG A 193 -6.20 -2.46 18.65
CA ARG A 193 -6.36 -1.12 18.08
C ARG A 193 -5.26 -0.78 17.07
N ALA A 194 -3.99 -1.06 17.39
CA ALA A 194 -2.87 -0.78 16.49
C ALA A 194 -2.98 -1.57 15.18
N LEU A 195 -3.33 -2.86 15.26
CA LEU A 195 -3.58 -3.71 14.10
C LEU A 195 -4.69 -3.14 13.22
N LEU A 196 -5.83 -2.75 13.81
CA LEU A 196 -7.00 -2.26 13.09
C LEU A 196 -6.76 -0.88 12.44
N VAL A 197 -6.04 0.01 13.12
CA VAL A 197 -5.64 1.32 12.54
C VAL A 197 -4.76 1.10 11.30
N ASN A 198 -3.74 0.26 11.40
CA ASN A 198 -2.86 -0.04 10.27
C ASN A 198 -3.64 -0.68 9.11
N ALA A 199 -4.57 -1.59 9.42
CA ALA A 199 -5.41 -2.23 8.41
C ALA A 199 -6.27 -1.22 7.63
N LEU A 200 -6.75 -0.15 8.26
CA LEU A 200 -7.54 0.90 7.61
C LEU A 200 -6.73 1.80 6.67
N GLU A 201 -5.39 1.80 6.76
CA GLU A 201 -4.54 2.46 5.75
C GLU A 201 -4.67 1.77 4.38
N ILE A 202 -4.93 0.45 4.38
CA ILE A 202 -5.12 -0.36 3.17
C ILE A 202 -6.60 -0.52 2.84
N LEU A 203 -7.42 -0.84 3.84
CA LEU A 203 -8.86 -1.07 3.77
C LEU A 203 -9.62 0.22 4.07
N THR A 204 -9.27 1.29 3.35
CA THR A 204 -9.79 2.63 3.62
C THR A 204 -11.33 2.64 3.69
N ASN A 205 -11.88 3.16 4.79
CA ASN A 205 -13.31 3.22 5.07
C ASN A 205 -14.02 1.85 5.13
N ASP A 206 -13.31 0.75 5.39
CA ASP A 206 -13.97 -0.55 5.61
C ASP A 206 -14.82 -0.53 6.88
N VAL A 207 -16.11 -0.83 6.72
CA VAL A 207 -17.13 -0.69 7.76
C VAL A 207 -16.89 -1.67 8.91
N ASP A 208 -16.47 -2.90 8.60
CA ASP A 208 -16.32 -3.94 9.62
C ASP A 208 -15.05 -3.71 10.44
N VAL A 209 -13.95 -3.35 9.78
CA VAL A 209 -12.69 -2.98 10.46
C VAL A 209 -12.90 -1.71 11.30
N SER A 210 -13.62 -0.72 10.79
CA SER A 210 -13.95 0.51 11.54
C SER A 210 -14.83 0.22 12.76
N ALA A 211 -15.79 -0.69 12.64
CA ALA A 211 -16.64 -1.11 13.75
C ALA A 211 -15.84 -1.85 14.83
N ALA A 212 -14.95 -2.76 14.42
CA ALA A 212 -14.03 -3.46 15.33
C ALA A 212 -13.11 -2.46 16.05
N LEU A 213 -12.56 -1.47 15.34
CA LEU A 213 -11.70 -0.45 15.94
C LEU A 213 -12.42 0.32 17.04
N LYS A 214 -13.66 0.76 16.76
CA LYS A 214 -14.48 1.45 17.75
C LYS A 214 -14.78 0.58 18.97
N ALA A 215 -15.05 -0.71 18.77
CA ALA A 215 -15.26 -1.65 19.86
C ALA A 215 -14.01 -1.82 20.73
N SER A 216 -12.83 -1.93 20.10
CA SER A 216 -11.53 -2.01 20.79
C SER A 216 -11.23 -0.73 21.58
N GLU A 217 -11.49 0.44 21.01
CA GLU A 217 -11.35 1.74 21.70
C GLU A 217 -12.26 1.84 22.93
N GLN A 218 -13.51 1.37 22.82
CA GLN A 218 -14.41 1.31 23.97
C GLN A 218 -13.94 0.31 25.03
N ALA A 219 -13.36 -0.82 24.62
CA ALA A 219 -12.83 -1.82 25.54
C ALA A 219 -11.63 -1.27 26.35
N ILE A 220 -10.74 -0.50 25.71
CA ILE A 220 -9.63 0.21 26.39
C ILE A 220 -10.16 1.14 27.48
N VAL A 221 -11.19 1.94 27.15
CA VAL A 221 -11.84 2.85 28.10
C VAL A 221 -12.45 2.08 29.27
N ASN A 222 -13.16 0.97 28.99
CA ASN A 222 -13.77 0.13 30.00
C ASN A 222 -12.74 -0.55 30.91
N GLN A 223 -11.64 -1.06 30.35
CA GLN A 223 -10.55 -1.68 31.12
C GLN A 223 -9.94 -0.67 32.10
N LYS A 224 -9.61 0.54 31.63
CA LYS A 224 -9.11 1.61 32.50
C LYS A 224 -10.11 1.97 33.60
N ARG A 225 -11.39 2.02 33.26
CA ARG A 225 -12.48 2.25 34.22
C ARG A 225 -12.53 1.17 35.29
N ASP A 226 -12.43 -0.10 34.91
CA ASP A 226 -12.48 -1.23 35.84
C ASP A 226 -11.22 -1.32 36.71
N GLU A 227 -10.04 -0.97 36.18
CA GLU A 227 -8.80 -0.87 36.95
C GLU A 227 -8.89 0.17 38.07
N LEU A 228 -9.53 1.32 37.82
CA LEU A 228 -9.79 2.33 38.85
C LEU A 228 -10.69 1.77 39.95
N VAL A 229 -11.75 1.05 39.58
CA VAL A 229 -12.68 0.42 40.54
C VAL A 229 -11.96 -0.65 41.37
N ILE A 230 -11.18 -1.53 40.75
CA ILE A 230 -10.40 -2.57 41.42
C ILE A 230 -9.40 -1.93 42.39
N SER A 231 -8.69 -0.90 41.95
CA SER A 231 -7.71 -0.19 42.76
C SER A 231 -8.37 0.51 43.95
N ALA A 232 -9.51 1.18 43.75
CA ALA A 232 -10.27 1.82 44.83
C ALA A 232 -10.77 0.80 45.86
N LYS A 233 -11.33 -0.34 45.39
CA LYS A 233 -11.76 -1.44 46.26
C LYS A 233 -10.60 -1.98 47.11
N LYS A 234 -9.43 -2.21 46.51
CA LYS A 234 -8.22 -2.63 47.24
C LYS A 234 -7.80 -1.61 48.30
N LYS A 235 -7.83 -0.30 48.00
CA LYS A 235 -7.53 0.75 48.98
C LYS A 235 -8.53 0.75 50.13
N ALA A 236 -9.82 0.57 49.83
CA ALA A 236 -10.87 0.49 50.83
C ALA A 236 -10.74 -0.76 51.72
N ASP A 237 -10.35 -1.91 51.16
CA ASP A 237 -10.07 -3.13 51.94
C ASP A 237 -8.90 -2.93 52.93
N GLU A 238 -7.93 -2.08 52.57
CA GLU A 238 -6.84 -1.62 53.42
C GLU A 238 -7.25 -0.48 54.39
N LYS A 239 -8.55 -0.12 54.45
CA LYS A 239 -9.13 1.00 55.21
C LYS A 239 -8.61 2.39 54.83
N ARG A 240 -8.01 2.52 53.63
CA ARG A 240 -7.50 3.78 53.08
C ARG A 240 -8.60 4.48 52.27
N TYR A 241 -9.72 4.77 52.93
CA TYR A 241 -10.93 5.24 52.26
C TYR A 241 -10.74 6.57 51.52
N MET A 242 -10.02 7.53 52.10
CA MET A 242 -9.76 8.81 51.43
C MET A 242 -8.94 8.65 50.15
N GLU A 243 -8.00 7.70 50.08
CA GLU A 243 -7.28 7.40 48.85
C GLU A 243 -8.18 6.72 47.81
N ALA A 244 -9.08 5.84 48.24
CA ALA A 244 -10.09 5.22 47.38
C ALA A 244 -11.05 6.27 46.79
N ILE A 245 -11.55 7.19 47.62
CA ILE A 245 -12.42 8.30 47.23
C ILE A 245 -11.71 9.18 46.20
N TYR A 246 -10.50 9.66 46.52
CA TYR A 246 -9.72 10.53 45.63
C TYR A 246 -9.49 9.87 44.27
N LEU A 247 -9.16 8.57 44.25
CA LEU A 247 -8.95 7.83 43.01
C LEU A 247 -10.21 7.81 42.13
N LEU A 248 -11.38 7.51 42.70
CA LEU A 248 -12.64 7.48 41.96
C LEU A 248 -13.10 8.88 41.52
N GLU A 249 -12.95 9.88 42.39
CA GLU A 249 -13.29 11.29 42.08
C GLU A 249 -12.46 11.80 40.91
N SER A 250 -11.17 11.45 40.86
CA SER A 250 -10.29 11.82 39.75
C SER A 250 -10.75 11.27 38.38
N GLY A 251 -11.50 10.16 38.39
CA GLY A 251 -12.06 9.54 37.19
C GLY A 251 -13.44 10.08 36.77
N LEU A 252 -14.17 10.80 37.61
CA LEU A 252 -15.56 11.21 37.32
C LEU A 252 -15.68 12.06 36.05
N SER A 253 -14.73 12.97 35.81
CA SER A 253 -14.74 13.79 34.59
C SER A 253 -14.45 12.98 33.33
N GLU A 254 -13.61 11.95 33.43
CA GLU A 254 -13.23 11.12 32.28
C GLU A 254 -14.35 10.13 31.92
N PHE A 255 -15.04 9.59 32.91
CA PHE A 255 -16.07 8.55 32.74
C PHE A 255 -17.50 9.09 32.89
N ASN A 256 -17.73 10.36 32.51
CA ASN A 256 -19.05 10.99 32.47
C ASN A 256 -19.90 10.79 33.74
N ASN A 257 -19.29 11.00 34.92
CA ASN A 257 -19.92 10.78 36.21
C ASN A 257 -20.46 9.35 36.37
N ASP A 258 -19.59 8.35 36.14
CA ASP A 258 -19.93 6.93 36.26
C ASP A 258 -20.74 6.64 37.54
N PRO A 259 -21.96 6.09 37.43
CA PRO A 259 -22.83 5.85 38.58
C PRO A 259 -22.24 4.90 39.63
N GLU A 260 -21.40 3.94 39.24
CA GLU A 260 -20.73 3.06 40.20
C GLU A 260 -19.67 3.84 40.99
N PHE A 261 -18.93 4.75 40.33
CA PHE A 261 -17.94 5.59 41.01
C PHE A 261 -18.62 6.42 42.08
N ILE A 262 -19.72 7.10 41.74
CA ILE A 262 -20.51 7.89 42.68
C ILE A 262 -20.98 7.03 43.86
N LYS A 263 -21.53 5.84 43.58
CA LYS A 263 -22.00 4.92 44.62
C LYS A 263 -20.87 4.46 45.56
N LEU A 264 -19.71 4.13 45.01
CA LEU A 264 -18.54 3.69 45.77
C LEU A 264 -17.96 4.85 46.60
N ILE A 265 -17.88 6.06 46.04
CA ILE A 265 -17.45 7.26 46.76
C ILE A 265 -18.33 7.48 48.00
N LEU A 266 -19.65 7.49 47.82
CA LEU A 266 -20.59 7.65 48.95
C LEU A 266 -20.41 6.54 49.99
N HIS A 267 -20.27 5.29 49.56
CA HIS A 267 -20.05 4.18 50.47
C HIS A 267 -18.74 4.30 51.27
N TYR A 268 -17.65 4.69 50.62
CA TYR A 268 -16.35 4.87 51.28
C TYR A 268 -16.32 6.09 52.19
N LYS A 269 -17.07 7.15 51.89
CA LYS A 269 -17.27 8.26 52.83
C LYS A 269 -17.94 7.78 54.11
N GLU A 270 -18.98 6.94 54.03
CA GLU A 270 -19.61 6.36 55.22
C GLU A 270 -18.63 5.48 56.03
N LEU A 271 -17.90 4.57 55.39
CA LEU A 271 -16.91 3.74 56.09
C LEU A 271 -15.78 4.55 56.73
N HIS A 272 -15.34 5.63 56.08
CA HIS A 272 -14.37 6.56 56.64
C HIS A 272 -14.92 7.21 57.91
N LYS A 273 -16.16 7.74 57.87
CA LYS A 273 -16.83 8.31 59.04
C LYS A 273 -16.90 7.33 60.20
N GLU A 274 -17.37 6.11 59.96
CA GLU A 274 -17.45 5.06 60.98
C GLU A 274 -16.08 4.75 61.61
N THR A 275 -15.03 4.66 60.79
CA THR A 275 -13.67 4.39 61.25
C THR A 275 -13.11 5.52 62.12
N ARG A 276 -13.33 6.77 61.74
CA ARG A 276 -12.89 7.95 62.50
C ARG A 276 -13.64 8.08 63.83
N ILE A 277 -14.95 7.78 63.84
CA ILE A 277 -15.75 7.74 65.07
C ILE A 277 -15.24 6.65 66.02
N ALA A 278 -14.96 5.45 65.51
CA ALA A 278 -14.42 4.35 66.33
C ALA A 278 -13.03 4.68 66.88
N GLU A 279 -12.19 5.38 66.11
CA GLU A 279 -10.89 5.88 66.56
C GLU A 279 -11.04 6.92 67.69
N ALA A 280 -11.97 7.88 67.53
CA ALA A 280 -12.27 8.85 68.57
C ALA A 280 -12.77 8.17 69.86
N ASP A 281 -13.65 7.18 69.75
CA ASP A 281 -14.14 6.40 70.89
C ASP A 281 -13.02 5.65 71.62
N ARG A 282 -12.07 5.08 70.86
CA ARG A 282 -10.86 4.48 71.44
C ARG A 282 -10.03 5.52 72.19
N LEU A 283 -9.80 6.69 71.62
CA LEU A 283 -9.04 7.78 72.26
C LEU A 283 -9.71 8.27 73.55
N VAL A 284 -11.04 8.36 73.58
CA VAL A 284 -11.79 8.65 74.82
C VAL A 284 -11.53 7.59 75.89
N SER A 285 -11.53 6.31 75.53
CA SER A 285 -11.22 5.22 76.49
C SER A 285 -9.79 5.28 77.04
N GLU A 286 -8.89 5.95 76.31
CA GLU A 286 -7.50 6.21 76.69
C GLU A 286 -7.33 7.54 77.45
N ASN A 287 -8.43 8.25 77.77
CA ASN A 287 -8.47 9.59 78.37
C ASN A 287 -7.81 10.69 77.50
N ARG A 288 -7.75 10.48 76.18
CA ARG A 288 -7.19 11.42 75.19
C ARG A 288 -8.29 12.25 74.51
N TYR A 289 -9.02 13.02 75.30
CA TYR A 289 -10.24 13.71 74.87
C TYR A 289 -10.00 14.77 73.77
N GLN A 290 -8.94 15.56 73.88
CA GLN A 290 -8.64 16.59 72.86
C GLN A 290 -8.36 15.95 71.50
N ASP A 291 -7.59 14.86 71.47
CA ASP A 291 -7.32 14.12 70.24
C ASP A 291 -8.63 13.57 69.66
N ALA A 292 -9.52 13.01 70.49
CA ALA A 292 -10.83 12.54 70.04
C ALA A 292 -11.70 13.66 69.43
N LEU A 293 -11.70 14.86 70.02
CA LEU A 293 -12.41 16.03 69.51
C LEU A 293 -11.84 16.49 68.17
N ASP A 294 -10.51 16.51 68.02
CA ASP A 294 -9.84 16.89 66.78
C ASP A 294 -10.21 15.93 65.64
N ILE A 295 -10.29 14.63 65.94
CA ILE A 295 -10.71 13.59 64.99
C ILE A 295 -12.13 13.84 64.51
N VAL A 296 -13.10 13.97 65.43
CA VAL A 296 -14.53 14.14 65.07
C VAL A 296 -14.76 15.45 64.32
N SER A 297 -14.11 16.53 64.74
CA SER A 297 -14.24 17.85 64.10
C SER A 297 -13.60 17.89 62.71
N GLY A 298 -12.61 17.03 62.45
CA GLY A 298 -11.92 16.91 61.18
C GLY A 298 -12.71 16.18 60.08
N ILE A 299 -13.69 15.34 60.46
CA ILE A 299 -14.38 14.44 59.53
C ILE A 299 -15.03 15.19 58.35
N ASN A 300 -15.86 16.20 58.63
CA ASN A 300 -16.56 16.98 57.60
C ASN A 300 -15.60 17.61 56.58
N LYS A 301 -14.45 18.09 57.06
CA LYS A 301 -13.41 18.67 56.23
C LYS A 301 -12.73 17.61 55.36
N GLU A 302 -12.48 16.42 55.91
CA GLU A 302 -11.84 15.32 55.19
C GLU A 302 -12.72 14.82 54.03
N ILE A 303 -14.01 14.57 54.25
CA ILE A 303 -14.92 14.03 53.22
C ILE A 303 -15.62 15.10 52.37
N ASN A 304 -15.35 16.38 52.66
CA ASN A 304 -15.99 17.54 52.04
C ASN A 304 -17.53 17.46 52.07
N GLU A 305 -18.09 17.16 53.23
CA GLU A 305 -19.54 17.12 53.48
C GLU A 305 -19.86 17.76 54.84
N GLU A 306 -21.07 18.31 54.98
CA GLU A 306 -21.55 18.85 56.25
C GLU A 306 -22.46 17.83 56.95
N GLN A 307 -21.99 17.29 58.08
CA GLN A 307 -22.76 16.47 59.00
C GLN A 307 -22.70 17.05 60.42
N ASP A 308 -23.82 16.99 61.14
CA ASP A 308 -23.88 17.46 62.53
C ASP A 308 -23.31 16.39 63.49
N TYR A 309 -22.14 16.70 64.07
CA TYR A 309 -21.50 15.89 65.10
C TYR A 309 -21.66 16.48 66.51
N THR A 310 -22.49 17.51 66.71
CA THR A 310 -22.63 18.24 67.99
C THR A 310 -22.92 17.29 69.15
N LYS A 311 -23.86 16.35 68.98
CA LYS A 311 -24.18 15.35 70.02
C LYS A 311 -22.98 14.48 70.39
N LYS A 312 -22.19 14.03 69.41
CA LYS A 312 -21.00 13.21 69.65
C LYS A 312 -19.90 14.00 70.36
N ILE A 313 -19.74 15.27 69.97
CA ILE A 313 -18.81 16.20 70.60
C ILE A 313 -19.20 16.44 72.07
N GLU A 314 -20.47 16.69 72.36
CA GLU A 314 -20.99 16.83 73.73
C GLU A 314 -20.76 15.57 74.58
N GLU A 315 -20.98 14.38 74.02
CA GLU A 315 -20.71 13.10 74.71
C GLU A 315 -19.23 12.93 75.11
N ILE A 316 -18.29 13.51 74.34
CA ILE A 316 -16.86 13.50 74.65
C ILE A 316 -16.53 14.47 75.79
N TYR A 317 -17.15 15.65 75.84
CA TYR A 317 -16.90 16.67 76.88
C TYR A 317 -17.37 16.28 78.29
N VAL A 318 -18.31 15.33 78.40
CA VAL A 318 -18.93 14.94 79.68
C VAL A 318 -18.21 13.75 80.35
N LYS A 319 -17.19 13.18 79.69
CA LYS A 319 -16.37 12.06 80.20
C LYS A 319 -15.00 12.49 80.68
#